data_AF-A0A8B3CWC8-F1
#
_entry.id   AF-A0A8B3CWC8-F1
#
_cell.length_a   1.000
_cell.length_b   1.000
_cell.length_c   1.000
_cell.angle_alpha   90.00
_cell.angle_beta   90.00
_cell.angle_gamma   90.00
#
_symmetry.space_group_name_H-M   'P 1'
#
loop_
_entity.id
_entity.type
_entity.pdbx_description
1 polymer ?
#
loop_
_entity_poly.entity_id
_entity_poly.type
_entity_poly.pdbx_seq_one_letter_code
_entity_poly.pdbx_strand_id
1 'polypeptide(L)'
;MRISIFYRWIQTLFGMIFFSSTLRNKGKNRGSSVFRKRDRKSSFFRKSNSSSQNAGPSRTNAFPVLLIVCILIASSPCFAETLSKEQIRLVNAVHSIINDLDNLVLKNQKNETDDVYLLIKESITKLRSGVLRVGIREDMDRDIFGSAAFSIRSKEDPDPSIYLSPYLLELYETHPSIVLSAFVHECQHSKSYFDDPDRFVDLSATSALEKYLYELDSYNRESQFILKYLKKNPKYKLTPFEVLLSTSFEKDNLNYFSYAALGHDMSLAAYLYNVSGFKLSYEEKIRLIERTLDQLLATALDNKADPWNQYQQIVPFYSFLQFAPQAIRNVDTVHDKIVDQSKYDLQNQHAELYQRLLVLEKLFGDNIQKYKYLQTTLDKLKQLE
;
A
#
# COMPACT_ATOMS: atom_id res chain seq x y z
N MET A 1 -16.80 -14.67 17.49
CA MET A 1 -17.03 -15.48 16.24
C MET A 1 -18.24 -15.07 15.39
N ARG A 2 -19.07 -14.07 15.78
CA ARG A 2 -20.18 -13.56 14.93
C ARG A 2 -19.86 -12.27 14.16
N ILE A 3 -18.97 -11.41 14.68
CA ILE A 3 -18.41 -10.27 13.91
C ILE A 3 -17.69 -10.76 12.65
N SER A 4 -16.89 -11.83 12.72
CA SER A 4 -16.17 -12.34 11.54
C SER A 4 -17.08 -12.83 10.40
N ILE A 5 -18.34 -13.16 10.68
CA ILE A 5 -19.28 -13.65 9.64
C ILE A 5 -19.88 -12.47 8.90
N PHE A 6 -20.31 -11.41 9.59
CA PHE A 6 -20.78 -10.18 8.94
C PHE A 6 -19.62 -9.37 8.34
N TYR A 7 -18.46 -9.36 9.00
CA TYR A 7 -17.20 -8.86 8.46
C TYR A 7 -16.79 -9.60 7.19
N ARG A 8 -17.03 -10.92 7.08
CA ARG A 8 -16.85 -11.67 5.83
C ARG A 8 -17.89 -11.33 4.77
N TRP A 9 -19.12 -10.98 5.12
CA TRP A 9 -20.17 -10.57 4.18
C TRP A 9 -19.96 -9.14 3.65
N ILE A 10 -19.53 -8.22 4.52
CA ILE A 10 -19.08 -6.88 4.16
C ILE A 10 -17.76 -7.00 3.37
N GLN A 11 -16.78 -7.79 3.81
CA GLN A 11 -15.59 -8.13 3.01
C GLN A 11 -15.87 -9.01 1.79
N THR A 12 -17.05 -9.58 1.55
CA THR A 12 -17.38 -10.20 0.24
C THR A 12 -18.14 -9.24 -0.66
N LEU A 13 -18.86 -8.26 -0.10
CA LEU A 13 -19.34 -7.10 -0.85
C LEU A 13 -18.17 -6.20 -1.32
N PHE A 14 -17.17 -5.99 -0.45
CA PHE A 14 -15.98 -5.16 -0.72
C PHE A 14 -14.78 -5.98 -1.23
N GLY A 15 -14.67 -7.27 -0.91
CA GLY A 15 -13.67 -8.17 -1.47
C GLY A 15 -14.00 -8.62 -2.89
N MET A 16 -15.20 -8.37 -3.41
CA MET A 16 -15.42 -8.40 -4.87
C MET A 16 -14.94 -7.11 -5.57
N ILE A 17 -14.59 -6.06 -4.82
CA ILE A 17 -13.99 -4.82 -5.33
C ILE A 17 -12.44 -4.86 -5.21
N PHE A 18 -11.86 -5.77 -4.42
CA PHE A 18 -10.39 -5.91 -4.26
C PHE A 18 -9.82 -7.34 -4.32
N PHE A 19 -10.64 -8.38 -4.50
CA PHE A 19 -10.22 -9.79 -4.56
C PHE A 19 -11.18 -10.62 -5.43
N SER A 20 -11.11 -10.46 -6.75
CA SER A 20 -11.79 -11.35 -7.70
C SER A 20 -10.84 -12.16 -8.59
N SER A 21 -9.85 -12.85 -8.00
CA SER A 21 -9.10 -13.86 -8.76
C SER A 21 -8.51 -14.98 -7.90
N THR A 22 -9.27 -15.60 -7.00
CA THR A 22 -8.89 -16.94 -6.51
C THR A 22 -10.08 -17.71 -5.97
N LEU A 23 -10.86 -18.32 -6.87
CA LEU A 23 -11.57 -19.60 -6.64
C LEU A 23 -12.39 -20.01 -7.88
N ARG A 24 -11.73 -20.30 -9.01
CA ARG A 24 -12.29 -21.24 -10.00
C ARG A 24 -11.24 -21.81 -10.96
N ASN A 25 -10.36 -22.66 -10.44
CA ASN A 25 -9.78 -23.76 -11.22
C ASN A 25 -9.21 -24.83 -10.27
N LYS A 26 -10.10 -25.61 -9.64
CA LYS A 26 -9.74 -26.94 -9.14
C LYS A 26 -9.99 -27.93 -10.27
N GLY A 27 -8.95 -28.14 -11.07
CA GLY A 27 -8.87 -29.20 -12.07
C GLY A 27 -7.50 -29.84 -12.04
N LYS A 28 -7.40 -30.98 -11.33
CA LYS A 28 -6.43 -32.09 -11.50
C LYS A 28 -4.94 -31.72 -11.67
N ASN A 29 -4.13 -32.00 -10.65
CA ASN A 29 -3.05 -33.00 -10.79
C ASN A 29 -2.59 -33.55 -9.43
N ARG A 30 -2.42 -34.87 -9.41
CA ARG A 30 -1.91 -35.70 -8.31
C ARG A 30 -0.40 -35.90 -8.48
N GLY A 31 0.31 -36.09 -7.36
CA GLY A 31 1.66 -36.68 -7.28
C GLY A 31 2.46 -36.03 -6.14
N SER A 32 2.52 -36.66 -4.95
CA SER A 32 3.66 -37.48 -4.44
C SER A 32 4.97 -36.66 -4.32
N SER A 33 5.75 -36.61 -3.23
CA SER A 33 5.95 -37.46 -2.06
C SER A 33 6.87 -36.69 -1.07
N VAL A 34 6.66 -36.78 0.25
CA VAL A 34 7.51 -37.50 1.25
C VAL A 34 8.88 -36.87 1.61
N PHE A 35 8.96 -36.40 2.87
CA PHE A 35 10.10 -36.40 3.82
C PHE A 35 11.56 -36.27 3.33
N ARG A 36 12.30 -35.32 3.92
CA ARG A 36 13.29 -35.63 4.98
C ARG A 36 13.88 -34.39 5.68
N LYS A 37 13.80 -34.41 7.01
CA LYS A 37 14.72 -33.71 7.94
C LYS A 37 16.16 -34.19 7.74
N ARG A 38 17.14 -33.29 7.86
CA ARG A 38 18.39 -33.57 8.59
C ARG A 38 19.15 -32.31 8.95
N ASP A 39 19.34 -32.13 10.26
CA ASP A 39 20.36 -31.31 10.89
C ASP A 39 21.77 -31.75 10.49
N ARG A 40 22.72 -30.79 10.47
CA ARG A 40 24.02 -30.97 11.14
C ARG A 40 24.74 -29.63 11.38
N LYS A 41 25.03 -29.38 12.65
CA LYS A 41 25.95 -28.37 13.20
C LYS A 41 27.42 -28.82 13.06
N SER A 42 28.30 -27.82 13.17
CA SER A 42 29.67 -27.83 13.74
C SER A 42 30.79 -28.36 12.83
N SER A 43 32.06 -27.93 12.89
CA SER A 43 32.80 -26.71 13.29
C SER A 43 34.29 -27.12 13.28
N PHE A 44 35.21 -26.16 13.11
CA PHE A 44 36.67 -26.21 13.38
C PHE A 44 37.58 -27.02 12.42
N PHE A 45 38.53 -26.34 11.75
CA PHE A 45 39.87 -26.09 12.31
C PHE A 45 40.65 -25.03 11.51
N ARG A 46 41.73 -24.56 12.14
CA ARG A 46 42.46 -23.30 11.97
C ARG A 46 43.90 -23.58 11.47
N LYS A 47 44.44 -22.62 10.70
CA LYS A 47 45.85 -22.14 10.65
C LYS A 47 46.98 -22.89 9.87
N SER A 48 47.49 -22.14 8.87
CA SER A 48 48.89 -21.66 8.66
C SER A 48 50.06 -22.58 8.26
N ASN A 49 50.68 -22.23 7.12
CA ASN A 49 52.08 -21.75 6.91
C ASN A 49 52.96 -22.45 5.85
N SER A 50 53.41 -21.60 4.91
CA SER A 50 54.74 -21.42 4.28
C SER A 50 55.51 -22.55 3.57
N SER A 51 55.79 -22.25 2.30
CA SER A 51 57.06 -22.35 1.53
C SER A 51 57.69 -23.72 1.22
N SER A 52 57.83 -24.02 -0.07
CA SER A 52 59.13 -24.08 -0.76
C SER A 52 58.95 -24.29 -2.28
N GLN A 53 59.84 -23.66 -3.05
CA GLN A 53 59.96 -23.76 -4.50
C GLN A 53 60.71 -25.05 -4.90
N ASN A 54 60.40 -25.61 -6.07
CA ASN A 54 61.40 -26.14 -7.01
C ASN A 54 60.80 -26.32 -8.42
N ALA A 55 61.59 -25.92 -9.43
CA ALA A 55 61.28 -25.84 -10.86
C ALA A 55 61.28 -27.22 -11.56
N GLY A 56 60.29 -27.56 -12.39
CA GLY A 56 60.32 -27.51 -13.88
C GLY A 56 60.26 -28.94 -14.48
N PRO A 57 60.01 -29.19 -15.78
CA PRO A 57 59.49 -28.34 -16.86
C PRO A 57 58.23 -28.90 -17.60
N SER A 58 57.58 -28.00 -18.35
CA SER A 58 56.79 -28.23 -19.59
C SER A 58 55.80 -29.40 -19.68
N ARG A 59 54.49 -29.09 -19.67
CA ARG A 59 53.51 -29.72 -20.58
C ARG A 59 52.27 -28.82 -20.75
N THR A 60 52.12 -28.31 -21.97
CA THR A 60 50.86 -28.01 -22.68
C THR A 60 49.84 -27.08 -22.00
N ASN A 61 49.95 -25.80 -22.35
CA ASN A 61 48.97 -24.73 -22.13
C ASN A 61 47.68 -24.94 -22.96
N ALA A 62 46.90 -25.99 -22.67
CA ALA A 62 45.57 -26.17 -23.25
C ALA A 62 44.44 -26.02 -22.21
N PHE A 63 44.76 -26.05 -20.91
CA PHE A 63 43.75 -25.99 -19.85
C PHE A 63 43.20 -24.59 -19.51
N PRO A 64 43.97 -23.47 -19.54
CA PRO A 64 43.38 -22.17 -19.18
C PRO A 64 42.48 -21.63 -20.29
N VAL A 65 42.76 -21.96 -21.56
CA VAL A 65 41.93 -21.53 -22.70
C VAL A 65 40.60 -22.30 -22.73
N LEU A 66 40.60 -23.61 -22.44
CA LEU A 66 39.36 -24.39 -22.38
C LEU A 66 38.45 -23.94 -21.22
N LEU A 67 39.03 -23.53 -20.08
CA LEU A 67 38.27 -23.06 -18.93
C LEU A 67 37.70 -21.66 -19.15
N ILE A 68 38.44 -20.77 -19.83
CA ILE A 68 37.95 -19.44 -20.25
C ILE A 68 36.86 -19.58 -21.33
N VAL A 69 37.00 -20.51 -22.27
CA VAL A 69 35.97 -20.79 -23.28
C VAL A 69 34.73 -21.45 -22.66
N CYS A 70 34.87 -22.34 -21.67
CA CYS A 70 33.72 -22.88 -20.93
C CYS A 70 33.02 -21.83 -20.05
N ILE A 71 33.75 -20.87 -19.46
CA ILE A 71 33.15 -19.73 -18.74
C ILE A 71 32.43 -18.79 -19.72
N LEU A 72 33.00 -18.55 -20.91
CA LEU A 72 32.39 -17.71 -21.95
C LEU A 72 31.18 -18.37 -22.63
N ILE A 73 31.15 -19.70 -22.75
CA ILE A 73 30.00 -20.45 -23.29
C ILE A 73 28.91 -20.65 -22.22
N ALA A 74 29.28 -20.76 -20.94
CA ALA A 74 28.32 -20.75 -19.82
C ALA A 74 27.71 -19.37 -19.56
N SER A 75 28.32 -18.28 -20.06
CA SER A 75 27.72 -16.95 -20.13
C SER A 75 26.89 -16.69 -21.39
N SER A 76 26.58 -17.73 -22.18
CA SER A 76 25.53 -17.60 -23.19
C SER A 76 24.22 -17.27 -22.47
N PRO A 77 23.40 -16.31 -22.95
CA PRO A 77 22.10 -16.01 -22.37
C PRO A 77 21.11 -17.12 -22.75
N CYS A 78 21.39 -18.33 -22.30
CA CYS A 78 20.44 -19.43 -22.39
C CYS A 78 19.43 -19.17 -21.28
N PHE A 79 18.23 -18.76 -21.68
CA PHE A 79 17.10 -18.29 -20.85
C PHE A 79 17.08 -16.79 -20.47
N ALA A 80 17.55 -15.89 -21.33
CA ALA A 80 16.83 -14.62 -21.45
C ALA A 80 15.59 -14.91 -22.31
N GLU A 81 14.44 -15.11 -21.67
CA GLU A 81 13.16 -15.19 -22.38
C GLU A 81 13.04 -13.90 -23.20
N THR A 82 13.12 -14.02 -24.53
CA THR A 82 13.04 -12.84 -25.40
C THR A 82 11.67 -12.23 -25.23
N LEU A 83 11.61 -11.05 -24.61
CA LEU A 83 10.37 -10.32 -24.41
C LEU A 83 9.61 -10.21 -25.73
N SER A 84 8.30 -10.44 -25.67
CA SER A 84 7.42 -10.19 -26.80
C SER A 84 7.46 -8.70 -27.18
N LYS A 85 7.05 -8.37 -28.42
CA LYS A 85 6.95 -6.96 -28.84
C LYS A 85 6.09 -6.13 -27.90
N GLU A 86 5.03 -6.75 -27.37
CA GLU A 86 4.13 -6.10 -26.42
C GLU A 86 4.81 -5.86 -25.07
N GLN A 87 5.52 -6.85 -24.53
CA GLN A 87 6.28 -6.68 -23.30
C GLN A 87 7.35 -5.58 -23.44
N ILE A 88 8.03 -5.49 -24.60
CA ILE A 88 8.99 -4.42 -24.89
C ILE A 88 8.29 -3.05 -24.90
N ARG A 89 7.10 -2.96 -25.52
CA ARG A 89 6.29 -1.72 -25.53
C ARG A 89 5.97 -1.26 -24.10
N LEU A 90 5.48 -2.17 -23.26
CA LEU A 90 5.11 -1.86 -21.88
C LEU A 90 6.33 -1.47 -21.02
N VAL A 91 7.46 -2.17 -21.17
CA VAL A 91 8.72 -1.80 -20.50
C VAL A 91 9.20 -0.41 -20.93
N ASN A 92 9.09 -0.07 -22.21
CA ASN A 92 9.43 1.26 -22.70
C ASN A 92 8.48 2.35 -22.15
N ALA A 93 7.20 2.04 -21.96
CA ALA A 93 6.26 2.96 -21.30
C ALA A 93 6.69 3.24 -19.85
N VAL A 94 7.06 2.21 -19.09
CA VAL A 94 7.60 2.36 -17.73
C VAL A 94 8.85 3.24 -17.71
N HIS A 95 9.81 3.00 -18.61
CA HIS A 95 11.00 3.84 -18.71
C HIS A 95 10.64 5.30 -19.06
N SER A 96 9.63 5.51 -19.90
CA SER A 96 9.17 6.85 -20.28
C SER A 96 8.55 7.58 -19.09
N ILE A 97 7.73 6.91 -18.28
CA ILE A 97 7.15 7.46 -17.04
C ILE A 97 8.25 7.89 -16.07
N ILE A 98 9.23 7.00 -15.82
CA ILE A 98 10.34 7.30 -14.89
C ILE A 98 11.18 8.47 -15.42
N ASN A 99 11.48 8.50 -16.72
CA ASN A 99 12.23 9.59 -17.33
C ASN A 99 11.48 10.92 -17.31
N ASP A 100 10.16 10.91 -17.54
CA ASP A 100 9.33 12.11 -17.46
C ASP A 100 9.29 12.64 -16.02
N LEU A 101 9.19 11.77 -14.99
CA LEU A 101 9.31 12.18 -13.59
C LEU A 101 10.69 12.76 -13.25
N ASP A 102 11.77 12.10 -13.66
CA ASP A 102 13.15 12.59 -13.48
C ASP A 102 13.34 13.98 -14.11
N ASN A 103 12.81 14.17 -15.32
CA ASN A 103 12.88 15.45 -16.03
C ASN A 103 12.02 16.52 -15.34
N LEU A 104 10.75 16.20 -15.06
CA LEU A 104 9.76 17.11 -14.51
C LEU A 104 10.15 17.61 -13.11
N VAL A 105 10.63 16.71 -12.25
CA VAL A 105 10.88 16.99 -10.83
C VAL A 105 12.35 17.29 -10.55
N LEU A 106 13.29 16.49 -11.08
CA LEU A 106 14.69 16.54 -10.65
C LEU A 106 15.58 17.43 -11.51
N LYS A 107 15.39 17.46 -12.83
CA LYS A 107 16.28 18.20 -13.75
C LYS A 107 15.94 19.68 -13.90
N ASN A 108 14.66 20.03 -13.82
CA ASN A 108 14.23 21.41 -14.06
C ASN A 108 14.56 22.35 -12.90
N GLN A 109 14.62 21.85 -11.65
CA GLN A 109 14.97 22.66 -10.48
C GLN A 109 15.44 21.78 -9.32
N LYS A 110 16.68 21.98 -8.85
CA LYS A 110 17.11 21.38 -7.58
C LYS A 110 16.43 22.10 -6.43
N ASN A 111 15.62 21.39 -5.65
CA ASN A 111 14.96 21.94 -4.48
C ASN A 111 14.95 20.91 -3.33
N GLU A 112 16.04 20.90 -2.55
CA GLU A 112 16.21 19.98 -1.41
C GLU A 112 15.26 20.29 -0.23
N THR A 113 14.44 21.35 -0.32
CA THR A 113 13.39 21.66 0.67
C THR A 113 12.00 21.22 0.23
N ASP A 114 11.85 20.70 -0.99
CA ASP A 114 10.59 20.18 -1.49
C ASP A 114 10.50 18.68 -1.24
N ASP A 115 9.59 18.23 -0.37
CA ASP A 115 9.53 16.79 -0.12
C ASP A 115 9.03 15.97 -1.33
N VAL A 116 8.42 16.56 -2.38
CA VAL A 116 8.17 15.83 -3.65
C VAL A 116 9.50 15.55 -4.32
N TYR A 117 10.37 16.56 -4.38
CA TYR A 117 11.71 16.43 -4.94
C TYR A 117 12.50 15.36 -4.20
N LEU A 118 12.50 15.40 -2.86
CA LEU A 118 13.18 14.42 -2.03
C LEU A 118 12.64 13.01 -2.24
N LEU A 119 11.31 12.86 -2.27
CA LEU A 119 10.66 11.57 -2.54
C LEU A 119 11.11 10.99 -3.88
N ILE A 120 10.96 11.76 -4.96
CA ILE A 120 11.27 11.28 -6.31
C ILE A 120 12.77 11.00 -6.48
N LYS A 121 13.63 11.84 -5.89
CA LYS A 121 15.08 11.61 -5.86
C LYS A 121 15.42 10.29 -5.17
N GLU A 122 14.80 10.03 -4.02
CA GLU A 122 15.00 8.80 -3.27
C GLU A 122 14.50 7.57 -4.05
N SER A 123 13.26 7.61 -4.56
CA SER A 123 12.66 6.51 -5.31
C SER A 123 13.44 6.19 -6.59
N ILE A 124 13.84 7.20 -7.37
CA ILE A 124 14.67 7.00 -8.58
C ILE A 124 16.04 6.43 -8.23
N THR A 125 16.64 6.84 -7.12
CA THR A 125 17.92 6.27 -6.65
C THR A 125 17.77 4.78 -6.34
N LYS A 126 16.69 4.40 -5.64
CA LYS A 126 16.40 3.00 -5.30
C LYS A 126 16.06 2.15 -6.52
N LEU A 127 15.35 2.71 -7.51
CA LEU A 127 15.08 2.07 -8.80
C LEU A 127 16.40 1.81 -9.56
N ARG A 128 17.27 2.82 -9.64
CA ARG A 128 18.57 2.70 -10.32
C ARG A 128 19.52 1.70 -9.64
N SER A 129 19.44 1.56 -8.32
CA SER A 129 20.23 0.58 -7.56
C SER A 129 19.62 -0.83 -7.55
N GLY A 130 18.40 -1.01 -8.07
CA GLY A 130 17.68 -2.29 -8.08
C GLY A 130 17.09 -2.72 -6.74
N VAL A 131 17.07 -1.83 -5.74
CA VAL A 131 16.49 -2.11 -4.39
C VAL A 131 14.96 -1.94 -4.41
N LEU A 132 14.47 -1.08 -5.29
CA LEU A 132 13.07 -0.98 -5.67
C LEU A 132 12.95 -1.40 -7.13
N ARG A 133 11.91 -2.14 -7.47
CA ARG A 133 11.62 -2.55 -8.86
C ARG A 133 10.29 -2.01 -9.34
N VAL A 134 10.09 -2.02 -10.66
CA VAL A 134 8.77 -1.84 -11.27
C VAL A 134 8.38 -3.12 -11.98
N GLY A 135 7.28 -3.73 -11.56
CA GLY A 135 6.70 -4.91 -12.19
C GLY A 135 5.45 -4.54 -12.99
N ILE A 136 5.14 -5.34 -14.01
CA ILE A 136 3.90 -5.21 -14.79
C ILE A 136 3.02 -6.42 -14.48
N ARG A 137 1.77 -6.19 -14.06
CA ARG A 137 0.84 -7.25 -13.65
C ARG A 137 -0.48 -7.16 -14.40
N GLU A 138 -0.81 -8.21 -15.13
CA GLU A 138 -2.03 -8.30 -15.93
C GLU A 138 -3.29 -8.53 -15.10
N ASP A 139 -3.15 -9.02 -13.87
CA ASP A 139 -4.25 -9.36 -12.97
C ASP A 139 -4.73 -8.20 -12.09
N MET A 140 -4.16 -7.01 -12.27
CA MET A 140 -4.56 -5.78 -11.59
C MET A 140 -5.81 -5.16 -12.24
N ASP A 141 -6.48 -4.29 -11.49
CA ASP A 141 -7.72 -3.66 -11.96
C ASP A 141 -7.47 -2.73 -13.15
N ARG A 142 -8.51 -2.59 -13.97
CA ARG A 142 -8.53 -1.73 -15.15
C ARG A 142 -9.20 -0.39 -14.85
N ASP A 143 -8.78 0.27 -13.78
CA ASP A 143 -9.20 1.63 -13.43
C ASP A 143 -8.07 2.41 -12.74
N ILE A 144 -8.29 3.69 -12.46
CA ILE A 144 -7.26 4.58 -11.88
C ILE A 144 -6.96 4.32 -10.40
N PHE A 145 -7.76 3.51 -9.70
CA PHE A 145 -7.60 3.25 -8.26
C PHE A 145 -6.87 1.94 -7.97
N GLY A 146 -7.04 0.91 -8.80
CA GLY A 146 -6.44 -0.42 -8.59
C GLY A 146 -5.36 -0.81 -9.60
N SER A 147 -4.89 0.13 -10.41
CA SER A 147 -3.92 -0.14 -11.49
C SER A 147 -2.46 0.16 -11.15
N ALA A 148 -2.19 0.70 -9.96
CA ALA A 148 -0.87 0.82 -9.37
C ALA A 148 -0.91 0.28 -7.94
N ALA A 149 0.19 -0.33 -7.48
CA ALA A 149 0.31 -0.79 -6.09
C ALA A 149 1.76 -1.07 -5.72
N PHE A 150 2.20 -0.57 -4.57
CA PHE A 150 3.43 -0.97 -3.93
C PHE A 150 3.24 -2.27 -3.16
N SER A 151 4.21 -3.17 -3.29
CA SER A 151 4.19 -4.47 -2.62
C SER A 151 5.58 -4.85 -2.13
N ILE A 152 5.65 -5.30 -0.89
CA ILE A 152 6.89 -5.71 -0.21
C ILE A 152 7.23 -7.18 -0.41
N ARG A 153 6.24 -8.04 -0.74
CA ARG A 153 6.38 -9.49 -0.94
C ARG A 153 5.21 -10.05 -1.73
N SER A 154 5.44 -10.55 -2.94
CA SER A 154 4.58 -11.60 -3.49
C SER A 154 5.26 -12.96 -3.24
N LYS A 155 4.51 -14.07 -3.36
CA LYS A 155 5.14 -15.40 -3.33
C LYS A 155 6.12 -15.63 -4.50
N GLU A 156 6.10 -14.75 -5.49
CA GLU A 156 6.78 -14.86 -6.78
C GLU A 156 7.96 -13.87 -6.90
N ASP A 157 7.94 -12.73 -6.17
CA ASP A 157 9.02 -11.73 -6.13
C ASP A 157 9.33 -11.34 -4.67
N PRO A 158 10.53 -11.67 -4.16
CA PRO A 158 10.93 -11.35 -2.79
C PRO A 158 11.31 -9.88 -2.59
N ASP A 159 11.52 -9.13 -3.68
CA ASP A 159 12.00 -7.75 -3.62
C ASP A 159 10.84 -6.74 -3.64
N PRO A 160 10.96 -5.59 -2.94
CA PRO A 160 9.95 -4.54 -2.99
C PRO A 160 9.75 -3.99 -4.40
N SER A 161 8.50 -3.94 -4.83
CA SER A 161 8.11 -3.61 -6.21
C SER A 161 6.91 -2.67 -6.25
N ILE A 162 6.95 -1.70 -7.15
CA ILE A 162 5.75 -0.97 -7.62
C ILE A 162 5.20 -1.76 -8.80
N TYR A 163 3.99 -2.28 -8.68
CA TYR A 163 3.29 -2.95 -9.76
C TYR A 163 2.39 -1.99 -10.51
N LEU A 164 2.42 -2.05 -11.84
CA LEU A 164 1.56 -1.28 -12.73
C LEU A 164 0.77 -2.24 -13.63
N SER A 165 -0.49 -1.93 -13.87
CA SER A 165 -1.29 -2.69 -14.83
C SER A 165 -0.99 -2.24 -16.26
N PRO A 166 -1.12 -3.12 -17.28
CA PRO A 166 -1.04 -2.71 -18.67
C PRO A 166 -1.99 -1.57 -19.04
N TYR A 167 -3.18 -1.54 -18.42
CA TYR A 167 -4.16 -0.47 -18.62
C TYR A 167 -3.61 0.91 -18.21
N LEU A 168 -2.90 1.02 -17.08
CA LEU A 168 -2.29 2.28 -16.66
C LEU A 168 -1.18 2.73 -17.62
N LEU A 169 -0.42 1.77 -18.16
CA LEU A 169 0.63 2.06 -19.14
C LEU A 169 0.05 2.53 -20.48
N GLU A 170 -1.07 1.97 -20.92
CA GLU A 170 -1.83 2.46 -22.09
C GLU A 170 -2.41 3.85 -21.83
N LEU A 171 -2.90 4.10 -20.61
CA LEU A 171 -3.47 5.37 -20.22
C LEU A 171 -2.43 6.51 -20.29
N TYR A 172 -1.15 6.22 -20.11
CA TYR A 172 -0.07 7.20 -20.15
C TYR A 172 -0.02 7.99 -21.47
N GLU A 173 -0.37 7.36 -22.58
CA GLU A 173 -0.36 8.00 -23.91
C GLU A 173 -1.41 9.12 -24.03
N THR A 174 -2.52 9.01 -23.30
CA THR A 174 -3.67 9.92 -23.43
C THR A 174 -3.90 10.80 -22.21
N HIS A 175 -3.59 10.28 -21.02
CA HIS A 175 -3.77 10.96 -19.72
C HIS A 175 -2.50 10.78 -18.88
N PRO A 176 -1.36 11.35 -19.29
CA PRO A 176 -0.11 11.16 -18.57
C PRO A 176 -0.13 11.75 -17.15
N SER A 177 -1.01 12.72 -16.84
CA SER A 177 -1.11 13.32 -15.50
C SER A 177 -1.45 12.28 -14.43
N ILE A 178 -2.56 11.54 -14.62
CA ILE A 178 -3.04 10.56 -13.64
C ILE A 178 -2.05 9.40 -13.46
N VAL A 179 -1.35 9.01 -14.53
CA VAL A 179 -0.32 7.96 -14.44
C VAL A 179 0.89 8.43 -13.65
N LEU A 180 1.36 9.65 -13.88
CA LEU A 180 2.46 10.23 -13.11
C LEU A 180 2.05 10.40 -11.64
N SER A 181 0.84 10.91 -11.38
CA SER A 181 0.28 11.08 -10.03
C SER A 181 0.19 9.75 -9.27
N ALA A 182 -0.37 8.70 -9.90
CA ALA A 182 -0.42 7.35 -9.32
C ALA A 182 0.98 6.77 -9.07
N PHE A 183 1.96 7.02 -9.95
CA PHE A 183 3.33 6.56 -9.70
C PHE A 183 3.98 7.28 -8.51
N VAL A 184 3.73 8.59 -8.34
CA VAL A 184 4.19 9.34 -7.16
C VAL A 184 3.51 8.83 -5.88
N HIS A 185 2.23 8.48 -5.95
CA HIS A 185 1.50 7.85 -4.85
C HIS A 185 2.22 6.57 -4.37
N GLU A 186 2.55 5.67 -5.30
CA GLU A 186 3.27 4.43 -4.95
C GLU A 186 4.72 4.66 -4.51
N CYS A 187 5.36 5.73 -4.99
CA CYS A 187 6.66 6.13 -4.47
C CYS A 187 6.56 6.45 -2.98
N GLN A 188 5.50 7.13 -2.52
CA GLN A 188 5.31 7.43 -1.11
C GLN A 188 5.10 6.16 -0.26
N HIS A 189 4.32 5.18 -0.73
CA HIS A 189 4.24 3.89 -0.05
C HIS A 189 5.59 3.19 0.05
N SER A 190 6.36 3.20 -1.04
CA SER A 190 7.72 2.63 -1.02
C SER A 190 8.60 3.33 0.01
N LYS A 191 8.53 4.66 0.11
CA LYS A 191 9.27 5.45 1.10
C LYS A 191 8.87 5.08 2.52
N SER A 192 7.57 5.04 2.82
CA SER A 192 7.06 4.64 4.14
C SER A 192 7.60 3.27 4.58
N TYR A 193 7.72 2.32 3.64
CA TYR A 193 8.36 1.03 3.92
C TYR A 193 9.86 1.16 4.17
N PHE A 194 10.61 1.89 3.34
CA PHE A 194 12.06 1.98 3.50
C PHE A 194 12.50 2.79 4.72
N ASP A 195 11.68 3.73 5.19
CA ASP A 195 11.95 4.51 6.40
C ASP A 195 11.76 3.67 7.69
N ASP A 196 10.77 2.77 7.72
CA ASP A 196 10.50 1.88 8.87
C ASP A 196 9.89 0.53 8.42
N PRO A 197 10.71 -0.43 7.93
CA PRO A 197 10.22 -1.67 7.32
C PRO A 197 9.40 -2.53 8.28
N ASP A 198 9.86 -2.68 9.53
CA ASP A 198 9.23 -3.57 10.52
C ASP A 198 7.85 -3.02 10.89
N ARG A 199 7.76 -1.72 11.18
CA ARG A 199 6.48 -1.07 11.48
C ARG A 199 5.53 -1.12 10.29
N PHE A 200 6.03 -0.85 9.08
CA PHE A 200 5.21 -0.90 7.88
C PHE A 200 4.62 -2.29 7.67
N VAL A 201 5.43 -3.36 7.75
CA VAL A 201 4.97 -4.74 7.58
C VAL A 201 3.92 -5.11 8.64
N ASP A 202 4.19 -4.82 9.91
CA ASP A 202 3.31 -5.22 11.00
C ASP A 202 1.97 -4.48 10.96
N LEU A 203 2.00 -3.16 10.77
CA LEU A 203 0.81 -2.32 10.84
C LEU A 203 0.01 -2.32 9.54
N SER A 204 0.66 -2.36 8.37
CA SER A 204 -0.03 -2.51 7.08
C SER A 204 -0.64 -3.90 6.90
N ALA A 205 -0.36 -4.88 7.76
CA ALA A 205 -1.09 -6.15 7.77
C ALA A 205 -2.26 -6.13 8.76
N THR A 206 -2.08 -5.49 9.92
CA THR A 206 -2.92 -5.73 11.10
C THR A 206 -3.79 -4.55 11.54
N SER A 207 -3.53 -3.33 11.06
CA SER A 207 -4.20 -2.11 11.53
C SER A 207 -4.91 -1.38 10.38
N ALA A 208 -6.24 -1.32 10.44
CA ALA A 208 -7.04 -0.54 9.48
C ALA A 208 -6.76 0.96 9.58
N LEU A 209 -6.52 1.47 10.79
CA LEU A 209 -6.21 2.88 11.03
C LEU A 209 -4.85 3.27 10.45
N GLU A 210 -3.81 2.46 10.66
CA GLU A 210 -2.46 2.77 10.14
C GLU A 210 -2.43 2.64 8.62
N LYS A 211 -3.10 1.63 8.06
CA LYS A 211 -3.31 1.54 6.60
C LYS A 211 -3.89 2.83 6.05
N TYR A 212 -5.01 3.28 6.62
CA TYR A 212 -5.68 4.50 6.19
C TYR A 212 -4.77 5.74 6.31
N LEU A 213 -3.97 5.85 7.37
CA LEU A 213 -3.01 6.95 7.52
C LEU A 213 -1.89 6.89 6.48
N TYR A 214 -1.35 5.70 6.18
CA TYR A 214 -0.37 5.54 5.10
C TYR A 214 -0.94 5.92 3.74
N GLU A 215 -2.19 5.57 3.44
CA GLU A 215 -2.88 6.01 2.21
C GLU A 215 -3.04 7.53 2.17
N LEU A 216 -3.43 8.16 3.28
CA LEU A 216 -3.53 9.62 3.36
C LEU A 216 -2.19 10.32 3.15
N ASP A 217 -1.10 9.79 3.68
CA ASP A 217 0.25 10.32 3.45
C ASP A 217 0.62 10.23 1.96
N SER A 218 0.28 9.12 1.29
CA SER A 218 0.44 8.97 -0.16
C SER A 218 -0.39 9.99 -0.95
N TYR A 219 -1.67 10.17 -0.63
CA TYR A 219 -2.53 11.19 -1.24
C TYR A 219 -2.06 12.62 -0.96
N ASN A 220 -1.46 12.87 0.21
CA ASN A 220 -0.86 14.15 0.54
C ASN A 220 0.32 14.45 -0.39
N ARG A 221 1.24 13.49 -0.56
CA ARG A 221 2.37 13.63 -1.49
C ARG A 221 1.92 13.78 -2.93
N GLU A 222 0.95 12.99 -3.36
CA GLU A 222 0.35 13.05 -4.70
C GLU A 222 -0.29 14.42 -4.96
N SER A 223 -1.06 14.94 -4.01
CA SER A 223 -1.70 16.27 -4.13
C SER A 223 -0.66 17.37 -4.32
N GLN A 224 0.40 17.34 -3.52
CA GLN A 224 1.49 18.30 -3.63
C GLN A 224 2.22 18.18 -4.97
N PHE A 225 2.41 16.95 -5.48
CA PHE A 225 2.97 16.75 -6.83
C PHE A 225 2.07 17.35 -7.91
N ILE A 226 0.77 17.06 -7.87
CA ILE A 226 -0.22 17.62 -8.80
C ILE A 226 -0.14 19.15 -8.79
N LEU A 227 -0.19 19.78 -7.62
CA LEU A 227 -0.22 21.24 -7.49
C LEU A 227 1.06 21.92 -7.98
N LYS A 228 2.22 21.34 -7.68
CA LYS A 228 3.52 21.94 -7.99
C LYS A 228 3.96 21.69 -9.43
N TYR A 229 3.72 20.48 -9.96
CA TYR A 229 4.33 20.04 -11.22
C TYR A 229 3.35 19.83 -12.36
N LEU A 230 2.07 19.54 -12.08
CA LEU A 230 1.07 19.24 -13.12
C LEU A 230 0.10 20.40 -13.37
N LYS A 231 -0.56 20.92 -12.33
CA LYS A 231 -1.69 21.88 -12.43
C LYS A 231 -1.35 23.15 -13.21
N LYS A 232 -0.12 23.64 -13.10
CA LYS A 232 0.36 24.86 -13.79
C LYS A 232 1.04 24.58 -15.13
N ASN A 233 1.21 23.31 -15.49
CA ASN A 233 1.93 22.91 -16.69
C ASN A 233 0.91 22.60 -17.82
N PRO A 234 0.90 23.39 -18.91
CA PRO A 234 -0.10 23.25 -19.98
C PRO A 234 -0.02 21.93 -20.74
N LYS A 235 1.05 21.13 -20.57
CA LYS A 235 1.16 19.76 -21.13
C LYS A 235 0.14 18.80 -20.50
N TYR A 236 -0.32 19.07 -19.28
CA TYR A 236 -1.12 18.14 -18.49
C TYR A 236 -2.54 18.67 -18.30
N LYS A 237 -3.53 17.82 -18.64
CA LYS A 237 -4.95 18.04 -18.33
C LYS A 237 -5.31 17.13 -17.14
N LEU A 238 -5.68 17.74 -16.03
CA LEU A 238 -6.07 16.99 -14.83
C LEU A 238 -7.43 16.32 -15.02
N THR A 239 -7.54 15.08 -14.54
CA THR A 239 -8.80 14.34 -14.46
C THR A 239 -9.70 14.86 -13.33
N PRO A 240 -11.01 14.53 -13.31
CA PRO A 240 -11.90 14.83 -12.18
C PRO A 240 -11.36 14.38 -10.82
N PHE A 241 -10.71 13.21 -10.76
CA PHE A 241 -10.03 12.72 -9.57
C PHE A 241 -8.91 13.67 -9.11
N GLU A 242 -7.98 14.03 -9.99
CA GLU A 242 -6.86 14.90 -9.66
C GLU A 242 -7.33 16.31 -9.25
N VAL A 243 -8.40 16.80 -9.88
CA VAL A 243 -9.04 18.07 -9.51
C VAL A 243 -9.64 18.00 -8.11
N LEU A 244 -10.38 16.94 -7.80
CA LEU A 244 -10.95 16.73 -6.46
C LEU A 244 -9.85 16.66 -5.39
N LEU A 245 -8.86 15.81 -5.61
CA LEU A 245 -7.76 15.54 -4.70
C LEU A 245 -6.99 16.84 -4.38
N SER A 246 -6.49 17.50 -5.43
CA SER A 246 -5.70 18.73 -5.28
C SER A 246 -6.50 19.90 -4.67
N THR A 247 -7.79 20.01 -5.01
CA THR A 247 -8.67 21.05 -4.44
C THR A 247 -8.95 20.83 -2.95
N SER A 248 -9.22 19.57 -2.55
CA SER A 248 -9.41 19.24 -1.13
C SER A 248 -8.12 19.48 -0.34
N PHE A 249 -6.96 19.09 -0.88
CA PHE A 249 -5.69 19.39 -0.24
C PHE A 249 -5.51 20.90 0.04
N GLU A 250 -5.74 21.77 -0.96
CA GLU A 250 -5.61 23.23 -0.81
C GLU A 250 -6.62 23.83 0.18
N LYS A 251 -7.85 23.30 0.24
CA LYS A 251 -8.96 23.92 0.99
C LYS A 251 -9.11 23.39 2.41
N ASP A 252 -8.94 22.10 2.62
CA ASP A 252 -9.25 21.45 3.89
C ASP A 252 -8.29 20.32 4.25
N ASN A 253 -7.09 20.31 3.65
CA ASN A 253 -6.04 19.35 3.92
C ASN A 253 -6.52 17.88 3.79
N LEU A 254 -7.24 17.58 2.71
CA LEU A 254 -7.78 16.25 2.36
C LEU A 254 -9.03 15.79 3.13
N ASN A 255 -9.61 16.60 4.01
CA ASN A 255 -10.83 16.20 4.72
C ASN A 255 -11.96 15.84 3.74
N TYR A 256 -12.30 16.72 2.80
CA TYR A 256 -13.37 16.44 1.82
C TYR A 256 -13.03 15.26 0.91
N PHE A 257 -11.78 15.13 0.46
CA PHE A 257 -11.34 13.98 -0.33
C PHE A 257 -11.49 12.68 0.44
N SER A 258 -11.14 12.65 1.73
CA SER A 258 -11.33 11.47 2.58
C SER A 258 -12.81 11.07 2.66
N TYR A 259 -13.73 12.02 2.79
CA TYR A 259 -15.16 11.70 2.73
C TYR A 259 -15.58 11.22 1.34
N ALA A 260 -15.18 11.92 0.28
CA ALA A 260 -15.71 11.73 -1.07
C ALA A 260 -15.13 10.49 -1.77
N ALA A 261 -13.85 10.16 -1.53
CA ALA A 261 -13.12 9.11 -2.22
C ALA A 261 -12.74 7.93 -1.30
N LEU A 262 -12.48 8.16 -0.01
CA LEU A 262 -12.06 7.09 0.92
C LEU A 262 -13.21 6.58 1.80
N GLY A 263 -14.29 7.36 1.93
CA GLY A 263 -15.41 7.02 2.80
C GLY A 263 -15.11 7.10 4.28
N HIS A 264 -14.13 7.94 4.64
CA HIS A 264 -13.67 8.08 6.01
C HIS A 264 -13.71 9.53 6.50
N ASP A 265 -14.01 9.69 7.78
CA ASP A 265 -13.84 10.93 8.52
C ASP A 265 -12.39 11.02 9.00
N MET A 266 -11.60 11.84 8.30
CA MET A 266 -10.18 12.04 8.60
C MET A 266 -9.94 12.65 9.97
N SER A 267 -10.82 13.57 10.40
CA SER A 267 -10.69 14.23 11.70
C SER A 267 -10.92 13.23 12.83
N LEU A 268 -11.91 12.34 12.68
CA LEU A 268 -12.15 11.26 13.63
C LEU A 268 -11.00 10.24 13.66
N ALA A 269 -10.47 9.85 12.49
CA ALA A 269 -9.33 8.95 12.42
C ALA A 269 -8.10 9.54 13.11
N ALA A 270 -7.77 10.81 12.85
CA ALA A 270 -6.67 11.52 13.49
C ALA A 270 -6.87 11.66 15.00
N TYR A 271 -8.10 11.94 15.45
CA TYR A 271 -8.42 11.96 16.87
C TYR A 271 -8.15 10.61 17.53
N LEU A 272 -8.71 9.53 16.98
CA LEU A 272 -8.55 8.17 17.50
C LEU A 272 -7.08 7.71 17.53
N TYR A 273 -6.31 8.04 16.50
CA TYR A 273 -4.87 7.76 16.45
C TYR A 273 -4.12 8.42 17.62
N ASN A 274 -4.44 9.67 17.91
CA ASN A 274 -3.73 10.48 18.90
C ASN A 274 -4.13 10.21 20.37
N VAL A 275 -5.27 9.57 20.63
CA VAL A 275 -5.75 9.30 22.02
C VAL A 275 -4.66 8.62 22.86
N SER A 276 -3.95 7.64 22.29
CA SER A 276 -2.89 6.91 22.98
C SER A 276 -1.71 7.80 23.40
N GLY A 277 -1.45 8.88 22.66
CA GLY A 277 -0.37 9.84 22.92
C GLY A 277 -0.72 10.98 23.89
N PHE A 278 -2.00 11.16 24.25
CA PHE A 278 -2.41 12.22 25.17
C PHE A 278 -1.81 12.02 26.57
N LYS A 279 -1.49 13.13 27.24
CA LYS A 279 -0.97 13.14 28.62
C LYS A 279 -2.12 12.97 29.63
N LEU A 280 -2.77 11.81 29.58
CA LEU A 280 -3.92 11.42 30.40
C LEU A 280 -3.71 10.01 30.96
N SER A 281 -4.43 9.69 32.03
CA SER A 281 -4.49 8.32 32.58
C SER A 281 -5.10 7.34 31.58
N TYR A 282 -4.92 6.05 31.84
CA TYR A 282 -5.53 4.98 31.06
C TYR A 282 -7.06 5.13 31.00
N GLU A 283 -7.71 5.30 32.15
CA GLU A 283 -9.16 5.40 32.28
C GLU A 283 -9.72 6.65 31.61
N GLU A 284 -8.97 7.75 31.59
CA GLU A 284 -9.37 8.96 30.86
C GLU A 284 -9.30 8.76 29.35
N LYS A 285 -8.26 8.08 28.83
CA LYS A 285 -8.13 7.77 27.40
C LYS A 285 -9.23 6.84 26.90
N ILE A 286 -9.53 5.77 27.64
CA ILE A 286 -10.66 4.89 27.29
C ILE A 286 -11.97 5.68 27.31
N ARG A 287 -12.19 6.51 28.33
CA ARG A 287 -13.39 7.37 28.41
C ARG A 287 -13.51 8.39 27.29
N LEU A 288 -12.42 8.81 26.65
CA LEU A 288 -12.46 9.67 25.47
C LEU A 288 -13.02 8.92 24.26
N ILE A 289 -12.60 7.67 24.06
CA ILE A 289 -13.11 6.80 22.98
C ILE A 289 -14.60 6.47 23.23
N GLU A 290 -14.94 6.12 24.47
CA GLU A 290 -16.33 5.83 24.86
C GLU A 290 -17.27 7.01 24.66
N ARG A 291 -16.82 8.23 25.00
CA ARG A 291 -17.62 9.45 24.79
C ARG A 291 -17.86 9.72 23.32
N THR A 292 -16.86 9.50 22.46
CA THR A 292 -17.06 9.61 21.01
C THR A 292 -18.06 8.57 20.51
N LEU A 293 -18.02 7.33 21.01
CA LEU A 293 -19.03 6.32 20.69
C LEU A 293 -20.44 6.76 21.13
N ASP A 294 -20.58 7.31 22.34
CA ASP A 294 -21.87 7.83 22.83
C ASP A 294 -22.42 8.94 21.95
N GLN A 295 -21.56 9.86 21.50
CA GLN A 295 -21.98 10.93 20.60
C GLN A 295 -22.47 10.38 19.26
N LEU A 296 -21.78 9.39 18.70
CA LEU A 296 -22.21 8.74 17.46
C LEU A 296 -23.54 8.00 17.66
N LEU A 297 -23.70 7.25 18.76
CA LEU A 297 -24.94 6.53 19.07
C LEU A 297 -26.12 7.49 19.32
N ALA A 298 -25.87 8.67 19.86
CA ALA A 298 -26.88 9.71 20.09
C ALA A 298 -27.18 10.57 18.85
N THR A 299 -26.44 10.39 17.75
CA THR A 299 -26.59 11.21 16.54
C THR A 299 -27.92 10.89 15.85
N ALA A 300 -28.82 11.89 15.79
CA ALA A 300 -30.08 11.76 15.08
C ALA A 300 -29.85 11.77 13.55
N LEU A 301 -30.42 10.79 12.85
CA LEU A 301 -30.29 10.67 11.41
C LEU A 301 -31.46 11.35 10.69
N ASP A 302 -31.16 12.31 9.83
CA ASP A 302 -32.14 12.94 8.95
C ASP A 302 -32.27 12.16 7.64
N ASN A 303 -33.36 11.39 7.54
CA ASN A 303 -33.71 10.59 6.36
C ASN A 303 -34.31 11.43 5.21
N LYS A 304 -34.51 12.74 5.41
CA LYS A 304 -35.06 13.66 4.40
C LYS A 304 -34.00 14.58 3.80
N ALA A 305 -32.80 14.61 4.37
CA ALA A 305 -31.67 15.33 3.79
C ALA A 305 -31.34 14.81 2.38
N ASP A 306 -30.63 15.61 1.58
CA ASP A 306 -30.14 15.15 0.28
C ASP A 306 -29.12 13.99 0.43
N PRO A 307 -28.87 13.21 -0.63
CA PRO A 307 -28.03 12.01 -0.54
C PRO A 307 -26.62 12.25 0.00
N TRP A 308 -26.01 13.40 -0.28
CA TRP A 308 -24.67 13.72 0.23
C TRP A 308 -24.71 13.97 1.73
N ASN A 309 -25.67 14.76 2.20
CA ASN A 309 -25.83 15.01 3.63
C ASN A 309 -26.24 13.73 4.40
N GLN A 310 -27.03 12.84 3.81
CA GLN A 310 -27.32 11.53 4.41
C GLN A 310 -26.08 10.65 4.51
N TYR A 311 -25.23 10.67 3.48
CA TYR A 311 -23.97 9.96 3.46
C TYR A 311 -23.01 10.46 4.55
N GLN A 312 -22.85 11.79 4.66
CA GLN A 312 -21.99 12.41 5.66
C GLN A 312 -22.38 12.07 7.11
N GLN A 313 -23.67 11.82 7.38
CA GLN A 313 -24.13 11.38 8.71
C GLN A 313 -23.65 9.96 9.08
N ILE A 314 -23.39 9.10 8.09
CA ILE A 314 -23.07 7.68 8.30
C ILE A 314 -21.56 7.38 8.20
N VAL A 315 -20.80 8.19 7.48
CA VAL A 315 -19.33 8.04 7.37
C VAL A 315 -18.61 8.01 8.73
N PRO A 316 -18.94 8.85 9.72
CA PRO A 316 -18.31 8.77 11.05
C PRO A 316 -18.57 7.43 11.75
N PHE A 317 -19.74 6.81 11.53
CA PHE A 317 -20.06 5.52 12.14
C PHE A 317 -19.16 4.44 11.57
N TYR A 318 -19.02 4.41 10.24
CA TYR A 318 -18.10 3.49 9.56
C TYR A 318 -16.65 3.70 10.01
N SER A 319 -16.20 4.95 10.04
CA SER A 319 -14.84 5.32 10.45
C SER A 319 -14.54 4.88 11.89
N PHE A 320 -15.46 5.12 12.83
CA PHE A 320 -15.29 4.67 14.20
C PHE A 320 -15.21 3.15 14.31
N LEU A 321 -16.10 2.43 13.62
CA LEU A 321 -16.11 0.96 13.61
C LEU A 321 -14.81 0.37 13.02
N GLN A 322 -14.22 1.02 12.01
CA GLN A 322 -12.95 0.58 11.43
C GLN A 322 -11.74 0.89 12.32
N PHE A 323 -11.72 2.07 12.97
CA PHE A 323 -10.51 2.59 13.59
C PHE A 323 -10.44 2.44 15.12
N ALA A 324 -11.59 2.48 15.81
CA ALA A 324 -11.63 2.40 17.27
C ALA A 324 -10.98 1.13 17.84
N PRO A 325 -11.12 -0.08 17.25
CA PRO A 325 -10.47 -1.28 17.76
C PRO A 325 -8.95 -1.14 17.88
N GLN A 326 -8.31 -0.53 16.88
CA GLN A 326 -6.87 -0.26 16.93
C GLN A 326 -6.54 0.85 17.94
N ALA A 327 -7.34 1.91 18.01
CA ALA A 327 -7.12 2.99 18.97
C ALA A 327 -7.16 2.48 20.41
N ILE A 328 -8.11 1.61 20.75
CA ILE A 328 -8.22 0.95 22.06
C ILE A 328 -6.99 0.09 22.31
N ARG A 329 -6.60 -0.75 21.34
CA ARG A 329 -5.39 -1.58 21.43
C ARG A 329 -4.12 -0.74 21.67
N ASN A 330 -4.01 0.42 21.01
CA ASN A 330 -2.88 1.34 21.19
C ASN A 330 -2.85 1.88 22.62
N VAL A 331 -3.99 2.30 23.18
CA VAL A 331 -4.11 2.74 24.58
C VAL A 331 -3.73 1.61 25.54
N ASP A 332 -4.23 0.39 25.33
CA ASP A 332 -3.90 -0.76 26.15
C ASP A 332 -2.40 -1.12 26.08
N THR A 333 -1.79 -0.99 24.89
CA THR A 333 -0.36 -1.27 24.69
C THR A 333 0.52 -0.28 25.43
N VAL A 334 0.27 1.03 25.31
CA VAL A 334 1.13 2.05 25.95
C VAL A 334 0.99 2.10 27.47
N HIS A 335 -0.03 1.43 28.03
CA HIS A 335 -0.29 1.31 29.47
C HIS A 335 -0.10 -0.12 30.00
N ASP A 336 0.61 -0.97 29.24
CA ASP A 336 0.95 -2.36 29.62
C ASP A 336 -0.25 -3.22 30.05
N LYS A 337 -1.43 -2.99 29.45
CA LYS A 337 -2.66 -3.76 29.72
C LYS A 337 -2.75 -5.05 28.91
N ILE A 338 -1.90 -5.20 27.90
CA ILE A 338 -1.84 -6.40 27.05
C ILE A 338 -0.65 -7.28 27.46
N VAL A 339 -0.94 -8.41 28.10
CA VAL A 339 0.10 -9.37 28.52
C VAL A 339 0.74 -10.08 27.32
N ASP A 340 -0.06 -10.42 26.31
CA ASP A 340 0.39 -11.09 25.09
C ASP A 340 -0.26 -10.45 23.85
N GLN A 341 0.54 -9.70 23.10
CA GLN A 341 0.11 -8.97 21.91
C GLN A 341 -0.50 -9.88 20.84
N SER A 342 -0.11 -11.16 20.79
CA SER A 342 -0.64 -12.14 19.83
C SER A 342 -2.01 -12.69 20.22
N LYS A 343 -2.45 -12.47 21.46
CA LYS A 343 -3.73 -12.95 22.02
C LYS A 343 -4.69 -11.83 22.40
N TYR A 344 -4.42 -10.60 21.94
CA TYR A 344 -5.31 -9.48 22.18
C TYR A 344 -6.71 -9.78 21.58
N ASP A 345 -7.74 -9.64 22.41
CA ASP A 345 -9.14 -9.78 22.01
C ASP A 345 -9.97 -8.69 22.68
N LEU A 346 -10.39 -7.72 21.88
CA LEU A 346 -11.21 -6.59 22.33
C LEU A 346 -12.49 -7.06 23.03
N GLN A 347 -13.09 -8.16 22.57
CA GLN A 347 -14.33 -8.66 23.17
C GLN A 347 -14.13 -9.11 24.63
N ASN A 348 -12.99 -9.72 24.93
CA ASN A 348 -12.72 -10.25 26.27
C ASN A 348 -12.17 -9.17 27.21
N GLN A 349 -11.36 -8.25 26.68
CA GLN A 349 -10.69 -7.22 27.48
C GLN A 349 -11.58 -6.00 27.73
N HIS A 350 -12.48 -5.68 26.79
CA HIS A 350 -13.36 -4.51 26.82
C HIS A 350 -14.82 -4.89 26.50
N ALA A 351 -15.37 -5.84 27.25
CA ALA A 351 -16.66 -6.46 26.94
C ALA A 351 -17.82 -5.44 26.78
N GLU A 352 -17.93 -4.45 27.68
CA GLU A 352 -18.99 -3.44 27.62
C GLU A 352 -18.86 -2.52 26.41
N LEU A 353 -17.66 -1.99 26.17
CA LEU A 353 -17.35 -1.16 25.00
C LEU A 353 -17.58 -1.94 23.70
N TYR A 354 -17.20 -3.21 23.65
CA TYR A 354 -17.45 -4.09 22.52
C TYR A 354 -18.96 -4.30 22.26
N GLN A 355 -19.78 -4.49 23.30
CA GLN A 355 -21.24 -4.56 23.10
C GLN A 355 -21.81 -3.26 22.54
N ARG A 356 -21.30 -2.10 22.96
CA ARG A 356 -21.74 -0.81 22.42
C ARG A 356 -21.28 -0.60 20.98
N LEU A 357 -20.09 -1.09 20.61
CA LEU A 357 -19.64 -1.13 19.21
C LEU A 357 -20.59 -1.97 18.34
N LEU A 358 -21.10 -3.10 18.84
CA LEU A 358 -22.10 -3.91 18.14
C LEU A 358 -23.43 -3.16 17.92
N VAL A 359 -23.82 -2.28 18.86
CA VAL A 359 -24.99 -1.41 18.68
C VAL A 359 -24.75 -0.42 17.54
N LEU A 360 -23.58 0.21 17.49
CA LEU A 360 -23.21 1.12 16.41
C LEU A 360 -23.12 0.37 15.06
N GLU A 361 -22.56 -0.84 15.04
CA GLU A 361 -22.50 -1.70 13.85
C GLU A 361 -23.90 -2.00 13.31
N LYS A 362 -24.84 -2.36 14.20
CA LYS A 362 -26.23 -2.56 13.81
C LYS A 362 -26.84 -1.29 13.21
N LEU A 363 -26.66 -0.14 13.88
CA LEU A 363 -27.19 1.14 13.40
C LEU A 363 -26.62 1.53 12.03
N PHE A 364 -25.33 1.31 11.81
CA PHE A 364 -24.68 1.46 10.51
C PHE A 364 -25.27 0.50 9.47
N GLY A 365 -25.42 -0.78 9.82
CA GLY A 365 -26.00 -1.81 8.96
C GLY A 365 -27.42 -1.47 8.50
N ASP A 366 -28.26 -1.00 9.42
CA ASP A 366 -29.63 -0.55 9.14
C ASP A 366 -29.67 0.68 8.20
N ASN A 367 -28.56 1.41 8.08
CA ASN A 367 -28.43 2.63 7.27
C ASN A 367 -27.42 2.50 6.11
N ILE A 368 -26.96 1.29 5.79
CA ILE A 368 -25.86 1.05 4.83
C ILE A 368 -26.14 1.61 3.43
N GLN A 369 -27.42 1.76 3.03
CA GLN A 369 -27.77 2.32 1.73
C GLN A 369 -27.29 3.77 1.56
N LYS A 370 -27.25 4.56 2.65
CA LYS A 370 -26.72 5.93 2.63
C LYS A 370 -25.22 5.93 2.31
N TYR A 371 -24.49 4.94 2.83
CA TYR A 371 -23.06 4.78 2.59
C TYR A 371 -22.73 4.42 1.13
N LYS A 372 -23.68 3.83 0.38
CA LYS A 372 -23.49 3.50 -1.05
C LYS A 372 -23.31 4.71 -1.95
N TYR A 373 -23.59 5.93 -1.46
CA TYR A 373 -23.26 7.17 -2.17
C TYR A 373 -21.78 7.21 -2.58
N LEU A 374 -20.88 6.65 -1.76
CA LEU A 374 -19.45 6.54 -2.06
C LEU A 374 -19.20 5.90 -3.44
N GLN A 375 -19.87 4.79 -3.75
CA GLN A 375 -19.66 4.11 -5.04
C GLN A 375 -20.07 5.02 -6.21
N THR A 376 -21.18 5.74 -6.09
CA THR A 376 -21.62 6.70 -7.11
C THR A 376 -20.61 7.84 -7.29
N THR A 377 -19.94 8.27 -6.23
CA THR A 377 -18.86 9.25 -6.33
C THR A 377 -17.64 8.65 -7.02
N LEU A 378 -17.20 7.46 -6.60
CA LEU A 378 -16.06 6.77 -7.19
C LEU A 378 -16.25 6.52 -8.68
N ASP A 379 -17.44 6.08 -9.11
CA ASP A 379 -17.75 5.85 -10.52
C ASP A 379 -17.63 7.14 -11.36
N LYS A 380 -17.94 8.30 -10.78
CA LYS A 380 -17.72 9.60 -11.43
C LYS A 380 -16.24 9.96 -11.48
N LEU A 381 -15.48 9.67 -10.42
CA LEU A 381 -14.04 9.97 -10.38
C LEU A 381 -13.22 9.07 -11.32
N LYS A 382 -13.73 7.88 -11.65
CA LYS A 382 -13.14 7.02 -12.70
C LYS A 382 -13.28 7.60 -14.10
N GLN A 383 -14.16 8.58 -14.31
CA GLN A 383 -14.28 9.26 -15.60
C GLN A 383 -13.02 10.11 -15.83
N LEU A 384 -12.48 10.03 -17.04
CA LEU A 384 -11.25 10.74 -17.41
C LEU A 384 -11.51 12.17 -17.91
N GLU A 385 -12.79 12.54 -18.12
CA GLU A 385 -13.24 13.85 -18.60
C GLU A 385 -14.31 14.48 -17.72
#